data_AF-A0A951HME4-F1
#
_entry.id   AF-A0A951HME4-F1
#
_cell.length_a   1.000
_cell.length_b   1.000
_cell.length_c   1.000
_cell.angle_alpha   90.00
_cell.angle_beta   90.00
_cell.angle_gamma   90.00
#
_symmetry.space_group_name_H-M   'P 1'
#
loop_
_entity.id
_entity.type
_entity.pdbx_description
1 polymer ?
#
loop_
_entity_poly.entity_id
_entity_poly.type
_entity_poly.pdbx_seq_one_letter_code
_entity_poly.pdbx_strand_id
1 'polypeptide(L)' 'MKPERSLFDAADPNAEAEADARADADVEAGRLISHDAVRRWLSSWGTGRPKPRPRVGE' A
#
# COMPACT_ATOMS: atom_id res chain seq x y z
N MET A 1 20.81 29.43 6.75
CA MET A 1 20.28 28.73 5.57
C MET A 1 19.00 28.02 5.99
N LYS A 2 17.87 28.21 5.30
CA LYS A 2 16.65 27.42 5.57
C LYS A 2 16.81 26.07 4.85
N PRO A 3 16.46 24.93 5.47
CA PRO A 3 16.53 23.64 4.79
C PRO A 3 15.61 23.68 3.55
N GLU A 4 16.09 23.14 2.44
CA GLU A 4 15.22 22.91 1.29
C GLU A 4 14.13 21.93 1.69
N ARG A 5 12.92 22.18 1.18
CA ARG A 5 11.74 21.36 1.46
C ARG A 5 11.99 19.94 0.93
N SER A 6 11.87 18.94 1.79
CA SER A 6 12.04 17.53 1.41
C SER A 6 11.04 17.13 0.33
N LEU A 7 11.40 16.15 -0.50
CA LEU A 7 10.48 15.51 -1.43
C LEU A 7 9.22 14.98 -0.71
N PHE A 8 9.35 14.66 0.58
CA PHE A 8 8.29 14.13 1.44
C PHE A 8 7.54 15.21 2.25
N ASP A 9 7.93 16.49 2.14
CA ASP A 9 7.33 17.59 2.91
C ASP A 9 6.11 18.23 2.21
N ALA A 10 5.68 17.69 1.06
CA ALA A 10 4.53 18.17 0.31
C ALA A 10 3.43 17.09 0.29
N ALA A 11 2.57 17.09 1.31
CA ALA A 11 1.31 16.37 1.23
C ALA A 11 0.33 17.14 0.34
N ASP A 12 -0.29 16.47 -0.63
CA ASP A 12 -1.40 16.99 -1.42
C ASP A 12 -2.72 16.45 -0.82
N PRO A 13 -3.48 17.26 -0.07
CA PRO A 13 -4.68 16.78 0.62
C PRO A 13 -5.74 16.22 -0.33
N ASN A 14 -5.79 16.69 -1.58
CA ASN A 14 -6.75 16.19 -2.56
C ASN A 14 -6.34 14.81 -3.06
N ALA A 15 -5.05 14.60 -3.33
CA ALA A 15 -4.53 13.29 -3.73
C ALA A 15 -4.72 12.23 -2.64
N GLU A 16 -4.54 12.61 -1.36
CA GLU A 16 -4.81 11.72 -0.22
C GLU A 16 -6.31 11.36 -0.13
N ALA A 17 -7.20 12.34 -0.20
CA ALA A 17 -8.65 12.10 -0.19
C ALA A 17 -9.13 11.22 -1.36
N GLU A 18 -8.54 11.39 -2.55
CA GLU A 18 -8.80 10.53 -3.71
C GLU A 18 -8.24 9.11 -3.52
N ALA A 19 -7.14 8.94 -2.78
CA ALA A 19 -6.62 7.62 -2.44
C ALA A 19 -7.54 6.90 -1.45
N ASP A 20 -8.00 7.59 -0.42
CA ASP A 20 -8.92 7.04 0.58
C ASP A 20 -10.26 6.63 -0.07
N ALA A 21 -10.85 7.49 -0.89
CA ALA A 21 -12.11 7.17 -1.60
C ALA A 21 -11.99 5.95 -2.51
N ARG A 22 -10.81 5.74 -3.13
CA ARG A 22 -10.55 4.52 -3.92
C ARG A 22 -10.41 3.28 -3.04
N ALA A 23 -9.76 3.41 -1.89
CA ALA A 23 -9.62 2.31 -0.93
C ALA A 23 -10.99 1.85 -0.40
N ASP A 24 -11.86 2.80 -0.04
CA ASP A 24 -13.23 2.50 0.41
C ASP A 24 -14.03 1.80 -0.69
N ALA A 25 -13.94 2.27 -1.95
CA ALA A 25 -14.60 1.63 -3.09
C ALA A 25 -14.07 0.20 -3.37
N ASP A 26 -12.79 -0.09 -3.05
CA ASP A 26 -12.23 -1.44 -3.10
C ASP A 26 -12.76 -2.32 -1.98
N VAL A 27 -12.93 -1.78 -0.76
CA VAL A 27 -13.55 -2.49 0.37
C VAL A 27 -14.99 -2.86 0.04
N GLU A 28 -15.80 -1.90 -0.43
CA GLU A 28 -17.21 -2.13 -0.78
C GLU A 28 -17.37 -3.17 -1.89
N ALA A 29 -16.48 -3.16 -2.87
CA ALA A 29 -16.48 -4.13 -3.96
C ALA A 29 -15.82 -5.48 -3.61
N GLY A 30 -15.37 -5.66 -2.36
CA GLY A 30 -14.71 -6.89 -1.90
C GLY A 30 -13.34 -7.15 -2.56
N ARG A 31 -12.69 -6.12 -3.11
CA ARG A 31 -11.37 -6.21 -3.77
C ARG A 31 -10.22 -6.19 -2.76
N LEU A 32 -10.30 -7.03 -1.74
CA LEU A 32 -9.32 -7.09 -0.65
C LEU A 32 -8.31 -8.22 -0.85
N ILE A 33 -7.13 -8.03 -0.25
CA ILE A 33 -6.12 -9.07 -0.08
C ILE A 33 -6.11 -9.48 1.38
N SER A 34 -6.13 -10.78 1.67
CA SER A 34 -6.12 -11.28 3.03
C SER A 34 -4.83 -10.93 3.76
N HIS A 35 -4.95 -10.70 5.07
CA HIS A 35 -3.81 -10.46 5.94
C HIS A 35 -2.76 -11.58 5.83
N ASP A 36 -3.21 -12.84 5.78
CA ASP A 36 -2.31 -13.99 5.72
C ASP A 36 -1.51 -14.05 4.42
N ALA A 37 -2.12 -13.67 3.28
CA ALA A 37 -1.40 -13.57 2.01
C ALA A 37 -0.33 -12.48 2.05
N VAL A 38 -0.67 -11.29 2.58
CA VAL A 38 0.29 -10.20 2.75
C VAL A 38 1.43 -10.62 3.70
N ARG A 39 1.11 -11.25 4.83
CA ARG A 39 2.11 -11.72 5.80
C ARG A 39 3.08 -12.72 5.18
N ARG A 40 2.58 -13.74 4.47
CA ARG A 40 3.44 -14.74 3.78
C ARG A 40 4.36 -14.10 2.76
N TRP A 41 3.86 -13.10 2.04
CA TRP A 41 4.65 -12.36 1.06
C TRP A 41 5.75 -11.53 1.74
N LEU A 42 5.42 -10.72 2.74
CA LEU A 42 6.41 -9.92 3.47
C LEU A 42 7.48 -10.78 4.14
N SER A 43 7.10 -11.90 4.75
CA SER A 43 8.06 -12.83 5.37
C SER A 43 9.05 -13.44 4.37
N SER A 44 8.70 -13.51 3.08
CA SER A 44 9.59 -14.07 2.07
C SER A 44 10.76 -13.14 1.69
N TRP A 45 10.63 -11.83 1.89
CA TRP A 45 11.62 -10.85 1.45
C TRP A 45 12.99 -11.04 2.10
N GLY A 46 13.02 -11.50 3.36
CA GLY A 46 14.27 -11.77 4.09
C GLY A 46 14.95 -13.10 3.77
N THR A 47 14.41 -13.91 2.86
CA THR A 47 14.84 -15.31 2.67
C THR A 47 15.73 -15.53 1.43
N GLY A 48 16.02 -14.49 0.66
CA GLY A 48 16.69 -14.60 -0.64
C GLY A 48 15.83 -15.26 -1.74
N ARG A 49 14.59 -15.63 -1.42
CA ARG A 49 13.59 -16.20 -2.34
C ARG A 49 12.24 -15.50 -2.15
N PRO A 50 12.12 -14.21 -2.55
CA PRO A 50 10.87 -13.48 -2.40
C PRO A 50 9.75 -14.17 -3.20
N LYS A 51 8.58 -14.29 -2.58
CA LYS A 51 7.36 -14.78 -3.21
C LYS A 51 6.74 -13.67 -4.08
N PRO A 52 5.92 -14.02 -5.08
CA PRO A 52 5.12 -13.05 -5.83
C PRO A 52 4.21 -12.24 -4.90
N ARG A 53 3.91 -10.99 -5.31
CA ARG A 53 2.93 -10.16 -4.62
C ARG A 53 1.55 -10.85 -4.67
N PRO A 54 0.82 -10.91 -3.54
CA PRO A 54 -0.52 -11.49 -3.52
C PRO A 54 -1.51 -10.65 -4.34
N ARG A 55 -2.60 -11.28 -4.76
CA ARG A 55 -3.67 -10.67 -5.54
C ARG A 55 -4.96 -10.60 -4.73
N VAL A 56 -5.90 -9.80 -5.22
CA VAL A 56 -7.25 -9.71 -4.66
C VAL A 56 -7.87 -11.11 -4.56
N GLY A 57 -8.46 -11.41 -3.39
CA GLY A 57 -9.07 -12.71 -3.08
C GLY A 57 -8.12 -13.77 -2.53
N GLU A 58 -6.80 -13.52 -2.49
CA GLU A 58 -5.81 -14.40 -1.84
C GLU A 58 -5.62 -14.08 -0.35
#